data_AF-A0A0W0ZL74-F1
#
_entry.id   AF-A0A0W0ZL74-F1
#
_cell.length_a   1.000
_cell.length_b   1.000
_cell.length_c   1.000
_cell.angle_alpha   90.00
_cell.angle_beta   90.00
_cell.angle_gamma   90.00
#
_symmetry.space_group_name_H-M   'P 1'
#
loop_
_entity.id
_entity.type
_entity.pdbx_description
1 polymer ?
#
loop_
_entity_poly.entity_id
_entity_poly.type
_entity_poly.pdbx_seq_one_letter_code
_entity_poly.pdbx_strand_id
1 'polypeptide(L)'
;MGNSLSERIAAKQMVRKASAKSVNKAAFLALKNDIASALADGWSIKLVWETLVEEGKISFSYKTFCGYVARLIAAEKKPSIQENTKDDEKAKSKTKTEIRGFTFNPKPNLEELL
;
A
#
# COMPACT_ATOMS: atom_id res chain seq x y z
N MET A 1 16.12 -0.27 41.33
CA MET A 1 16.74 -0.82 40.09
C MET A 1 15.88 -0.38 38.93
N GLY A 2 16.42 0.41 38.00
CA GLY A 2 15.66 0.90 36.84
C GLY A 2 15.57 -0.20 35.79
N ASN A 3 14.35 -0.55 35.38
CA ASN A 3 14.11 -1.60 34.38
C ASN A 3 14.85 -1.26 33.08
N SER A 4 15.52 -2.25 32.49
CA SER A 4 16.30 -2.09 31.26
C SER A 4 15.41 -1.58 30.12
N LEU A 5 16.00 -0.84 29.17
CA LEU A 5 15.30 -0.34 27.98
C LEU A 5 14.57 -1.47 27.25
N SER A 6 15.20 -2.65 27.19
CA SER A 6 14.63 -3.87 26.60
C SER A 6 13.35 -4.33 27.32
N GLU A 7 13.34 -4.25 28.65
CA GLU A 7 12.21 -4.67 29.49
C GLU A 7 11.00 -3.72 29.33
N ARG A 8 11.27 -2.43 29.20
CA ARG A 8 10.24 -1.41 28.88
C ARG A 8 9.67 -1.60 27.47
N ILE A 9 10.48 -2.06 26.51
CA ILE A 9 10.04 -2.35 25.13
C ILE A 9 9.19 -3.62 25.10
N ALA A 10 9.61 -4.68 25.79
CA ALA A 10 8.85 -5.93 25.90
C ALA A 10 7.46 -5.70 26.54
N ALA A 11 7.41 -4.97 27.65
CA ALA A 11 6.15 -4.61 28.30
C ALA A 11 5.23 -3.79 27.37
N LYS A 12 5.78 -2.86 26.58
CA LYS A 12 5.00 -2.09 25.60
C LYS A 12 4.48 -2.94 24.44
N GLN A 13 5.25 -3.94 23.98
CA GLN A 13 4.79 -4.81 22.90
C GLN A 13 3.69 -5.77 23.35
N MET A 14 3.77 -6.31 24.56
CA MET A 14 2.75 -7.20 25.12
C MET A 14 1.37 -6.51 25.25
N VAL A 15 1.35 -5.20 25.49
CA VAL A 15 0.12 -4.40 25.61
C VAL A 15 -0.45 -3.98 24.25
N ARG A 16 0.35 -4.00 23.17
CA ARG A 16 -0.11 -3.60 21.83
C ARG A 16 -0.93 -4.73 21.21
N LYS A 17 -2.25 -4.73 21.44
CA LYS A 17 -3.20 -5.56 20.68
C LYS A 17 -2.99 -5.30 19.18
N ALA A 18 -2.84 -6.36 18.40
CA ALA A 18 -2.67 -6.26 16.96
C ALA A 18 -3.81 -5.42 16.38
N SER A 19 -3.47 -4.31 15.73
CA SER A 19 -4.46 -3.48 15.03
C SER A 19 -5.12 -4.31 13.94
N ALA A 20 -6.40 -4.07 13.66
CA ALA A 20 -7.10 -4.71 12.55
C ALA A 20 -6.30 -4.61 11.24
N LYS A 21 -5.58 -3.49 11.02
CA LYS A 21 -4.71 -3.30 9.85
C LYS A 21 -3.51 -4.26 9.82
N SER A 22 -2.91 -4.57 10.96
CA SER A 22 -1.81 -5.53 11.02
C SER A 22 -2.29 -6.97 10.85
N VAL A 23 -3.48 -7.29 11.38
CA VAL A 23 -4.09 -8.62 11.20
C VAL A 23 -4.44 -8.86 9.73
N ASN A 24 -5.09 -7.89 9.08
CA ASN A 24 -5.44 -7.98 7.66
C ASN A 24 -4.19 -8.09 6.77
N LYS A 25 -3.12 -7.35 7.09
CA LYS A 25 -1.85 -7.46 6.40
C LYS A 25 -1.22 -8.84 6.59
N ALA A 26 -1.26 -9.40 7.80
CA ALA A 26 -0.74 -10.73 8.08
C ALA A 26 -1.51 -11.81 7.30
N ALA A 27 -2.85 -11.73 7.29
CA ALA A 27 -3.71 -12.62 6.49
C ALA A 27 -3.37 -12.54 4.99
N PHE A 28 -3.22 -11.32 4.44
CA PHE A 28 -2.80 -11.14 3.06
C PHE A 28 -1.42 -11.75 2.78
N LEU A 29 -0.45 -11.57 3.69
CA LEU A 29 0.90 -12.10 3.52
C LEU A 29 0.93 -13.63 3.54
N ALA A 30 0.10 -14.28 4.36
CA ALA A 30 -0.03 -15.73 4.38
C ALA A 30 -0.52 -16.29 3.04
N LEU A 31 -1.36 -15.53 2.34
CA LEU A 31 -1.97 -15.90 1.06
C LEU A 31 -1.23 -15.33 -0.15
N LYS A 32 -0.13 -14.60 0.07
CA LYS A 32 0.58 -13.88 -0.99
C LYS A 32 0.99 -14.79 -2.15
N ASN A 33 1.52 -15.98 -1.86
CA ASN A 33 1.94 -16.91 -2.90
C ASN A 33 0.77 -17.43 -3.71
N ASP A 34 -0.33 -17.77 -3.04
CA ASP A 34 -1.56 -18.26 -3.69
C ASP A 34 -2.15 -17.20 -4.61
N ILE A 35 -2.22 -15.94 -4.13
CA ILE A 35 -2.66 -14.78 -4.92
C ILE A 35 -1.73 -14.55 -6.11
N ALA A 36 -0.41 -14.64 -5.91
CA ALA A 36 0.55 -14.46 -7.00
C ALA A 36 0.41 -15.53 -8.09
N SER A 37 0.22 -16.80 -7.70
CA SER A 37 -0.06 -17.89 -8.62
C SER A 37 -1.36 -17.62 -9.40
N ALA A 38 -2.46 -17.33 -8.72
CA ALA A 38 -3.74 -17.06 -9.37
C ALA A 38 -3.68 -15.87 -10.35
N LEU A 39 -2.89 -14.84 -10.05
CA LEU A 39 -2.64 -13.73 -10.97
C LEU A 39 -1.78 -14.13 -12.17
N ALA A 40 -0.81 -15.03 -11.98
CA ALA A 40 -0.02 -15.59 -13.08
C ALA A 40 -0.84 -16.50 -14.00
N ASP A 41 -1.81 -17.23 -13.45
CA ASP A 41 -2.80 -18.02 -14.19
C ASP A 41 -3.80 -17.13 -14.97
N GLY A 42 -3.77 -15.81 -14.78
CA GLY A 42 -4.60 -14.86 -15.53
C GLY A 42 -5.99 -14.61 -14.93
N TRP A 43 -6.24 -15.05 -13.69
CA TRP A 43 -7.51 -14.77 -13.02
C TRP A 43 -7.66 -13.28 -12.68
N SER A 44 -8.89 -12.78 -12.73
CA SER A 44 -9.16 -11.39 -12.34
C SER A 44 -8.97 -11.18 -10.84
N ILE A 45 -8.40 -10.04 -10.45
CA ILE A 45 -8.20 -9.64 -9.04
C ILE A 45 -9.50 -9.71 -8.24
N LYS A 46 -10.64 -9.38 -8.87
CA LYS A 46 -11.96 -9.44 -8.23
C LYS A 46 -12.37 -10.87 -7.91
N LEU A 47 -12.18 -11.79 -8.86
CA LEU A 47 -12.55 -13.20 -8.68
C LEU A 47 -11.70 -13.85 -7.57
N VAL A 48 -10.39 -13.61 -7.59
CA VAL A 48 -9.48 -14.10 -6.54
C VAL A 48 -9.90 -13.58 -5.15
N TRP A 49 -10.31 -12.31 -5.06
CA TRP A 49 -10.79 -11.77 -3.79
C TRP A 49 -12.11 -12.41 -3.34
N GLU A 50 -13.06 -12.59 -4.27
CA GLU A 50 -14.37 -13.18 -3.99
C GLU A 50 -14.24 -14.61 -3.46
N THR A 51 -13.41 -15.44 -4.10
CA THR A 51 -13.13 -16.81 -3.66
C THR A 51 -12.47 -16.83 -2.27
N LEU A 52 -11.49 -15.98 -2.03
CA LEU A 52 -10.80 -15.89 -0.72
C LEU A 52 -11.73 -15.44 0.42
N VAL A 53 -12.72 -14.60 0.12
CA VAL A 53 -13.75 -14.17 1.09
C VAL A 53 -14.76 -15.28 1.32
N GLU A 54 -15.20 -15.97 0.27
CA GLU A 54 -16.14 -17.09 0.35
C GLU A 54 -15.55 -18.25 1.18
N GLU A 55 -14.27 -18.56 0.97
CA GLU A 55 -13.54 -19.53 1.80
C GLU A 55 -13.25 -19.04 3.24
N GLY A 56 -13.55 -17.76 3.54
CA GLY A 56 -13.31 -17.16 4.86
C GLY A 56 -11.84 -16.94 5.20
N LYS A 57 -10.93 -17.04 4.22
CA LYS A 57 -9.48 -16.82 4.41
C LYS A 57 -9.15 -15.35 4.66
N ILE A 58 -9.97 -14.43 4.14
CA ILE A 58 -9.86 -13.00 4.38
C ILE A 58 -11.21 -12.39 4.77
N SER A 59 -11.18 -11.41 5.68
CA SER A 59 -12.39 -10.72 6.18
C SER A 59 -12.45 -9.23 5.83
N PHE A 60 -11.53 -8.75 4.98
CA PHE A 60 -11.41 -7.33 4.66
C PHE A 60 -11.91 -6.99 3.25
N SER A 61 -12.32 -5.73 3.08
CA SER A 61 -12.95 -5.23 1.85
C SER A 61 -12.04 -5.30 0.62
N TYR A 62 -12.67 -5.45 -0.55
CA TYR A 62 -12.00 -5.47 -1.87
C TYR A 62 -11.03 -4.30 -2.08
N LYS A 63 -11.39 -3.08 -1.66
CA LYS A 63 -10.53 -1.89 -1.80
C LYS A 63 -9.17 -2.07 -1.11
N THR A 64 -9.16 -2.70 0.06
CA THR A 64 -7.93 -3.00 0.81
C THR A 64 -7.11 -4.07 0.10
N PHE A 65 -7.77 -5.09 -0.46
CA PHE A 65 -7.15 -6.12 -1.26
C PHE A 65 -6.43 -5.54 -2.49
N CYS A 66 -7.11 -4.70 -3.27
CA CYS A 66 -6.50 -4.03 -4.43
C CYS A 66 -5.26 -3.21 -4.04
N GLY A 67 -5.31 -2.51 -2.90
CA GLY A 67 -4.15 -1.78 -2.39
C GLY A 67 -2.95 -2.67 -2.06
N TYR A 68 -3.20 -3.87 -1.52
CA TYR A 68 -2.15 -4.85 -1.25
C TYR A 68 -1.59 -5.48 -2.53
N VAL A 69 -2.44 -5.83 -3.49
CA VAL A 69 -2.02 -6.35 -4.80
C VAL A 69 -1.21 -5.32 -5.59
N ALA A 70 -1.65 -4.06 -5.62
CA ALA A 70 -0.88 -2.98 -6.26
C ALA A 70 0.51 -2.82 -5.62
N ARG A 71 0.60 -2.95 -4.29
CA ARG A 71 1.87 -2.91 -3.57
C ARG A 71 2.72 -4.15 -3.81
N LEU A 72 2.12 -5.32 -4.01
CA LEU A 72 2.79 -6.56 -4.36
C LEU A 72 3.48 -6.40 -5.73
N ILE A 73 2.75 -5.98 -6.75
CA ILE A 73 3.27 -5.74 -8.11
C ILE A 73 4.36 -4.66 -8.10
N ALA A 74 4.15 -3.58 -7.35
CA ALA A 74 5.15 -2.51 -7.21
C ALA A 74 6.42 -2.97 -6.49
N ALA A 75 6.31 -3.92 -5.55
CA ALA A 75 7.44 -4.50 -4.84
C ALA A 75 8.20 -5.50 -5.72
N GLU A 76 7.54 -6.23 -6.63
CA GLU A 76 8.22 -7.12 -7.57
C GLU A 76 9.09 -6.36 -8.59
N LYS A 77 8.69 -5.13 -8.96
CA LYS A 77 9.50 -4.26 -9.83
C LYS A 77 10.75 -3.65 -9.17
N LYS A 78 10.90 -3.75 -7.85
CA LYS A 78 12.08 -3.25 -7.13
C LYS A 78 12.66 -4.37 -6.26
N PRO A 79 13.87 -4.89 -6.53
CA PRO A 79 14.47 -5.91 -5.68
C PRO A 79 14.51 -5.39 -4.24
N SER A 80 13.83 -6.12 -3.36
CA SER A 80 13.41 -5.65 -2.05
C SER A 80 14.58 -5.56 -1.07
N ILE A 81 14.89 -4.36 -0.60
CA ILE A 81 15.36 -4.16 0.77
C ILE A 81 14.10 -3.87 1.58
N GLN A 82 13.56 -4.88 2.25
CA GLN A 82 12.51 -4.69 3.25
C GLN A 82 13.09 -5.00 4.62
N GLU A 83 13.86 -4.07 5.16
CA GLU A 83 14.10 -3.98 6.59
C GLU A 83 13.04 -3.08 7.22
N ASN A 84 12.53 -3.52 8.36
CA ASN A 84 11.65 -2.75 9.22
C ASN A 84 12.36 -1.46 9.65
N THR A 85 11.81 -0.29 9.34
CA THR A 85 11.93 0.83 10.28
C THR A 85 10.71 1.73 10.17
N LYS A 86 10.06 1.90 11.32
CA LYS A 86 9.17 3.01 11.61
C LYS A 86 10.08 4.21 11.83
N ASP A 87 10.01 5.20 10.96
CA ASP A 87 10.41 6.55 11.34
C ASP A 87 9.37 7.53 10.80
N ASP A 88 8.65 8.10 11.76
CA ASP A 88 8.00 9.39 11.66
C ASP A 88 9.09 10.42 11.38
N GLU A 89 9.26 10.82 10.12
CA GLU A 89 9.96 12.07 9.81
C GLU A 89 9.06 13.01 9.01
N LYS A 90 8.62 14.03 9.73
CA LYS A 90 8.00 15.25 9.28
C LYS A 90 8.95 15.99 8.33
N ALA A 91 8.95 15.63 7.04
CA ALA A 91 9.64 16.38 5.99
C ALA A 91 8.63 17.16 5.15
N LYS A 92 8.41 18.41 5.57
CA LYS A 92 7.81 19.47 4.77
C LYS A 92 8.73 19.74 3.57
N SER A 93 8.37 19.26 2.39
CA SER A 93 8.90 19.80 1.13
C SER A 93 7.75 20.18 0.22
N LYS A 94 7.50 21.49 0.15
CA LYS A 94 6.64 22.12 -0.85
C LYS A 94 7.38 22.05 -2.19
N THR A 95 7.16 21.00 -2.97
CA THR A 95 7.44 21.08 -4.41
C THR A 95 6.20 21.67 -5.05
N LYS A 96 6.25 22.97 -5.35
CA LYS A 96 5.30 23.64 -6.25
C LYS A 96 5.54 23.03 -7.63
N THR A 97 4.88 21.91 -7.92
CA THR A 97 4.66 21.47 -9.28
C THR A 97 3.77 22.53 -9.89
N GLU A 98 4.38 23.46 -10.63
CA GLU A 98 3.65 24.32 -11.55
C GLU A 98 3.02 23.42 -12.60
N ILE A 99 1.82 22.93 -12.28
CA ILE A 99 0.80 22.65 -13.27
C ILE A 99 0.62 23.96 -14.03
N ARG A 100 1.39 24.12 -15.11
CA ARG A 100 1.10 25.08 -16.17
C ARG A 100 -0.24 24.64 -16.75
N GLY A 101 -1.31 25.13 -16.13
CA GLY A 101 -2.67 24.91 -16.60
C GLY A 101 -2.82 25.43 -18.02
N PHE A 102 -3.88 24.98 -18.66
CA PHE A 102 -4.33 25.51 -19.94
C PHE A 102 -4.71 26.99 -19.74
N THR A 103 -3.86 27.91 -20.19
CA THR A 103 -4.20 29.34 -20.20
C THR A 103 -5.05 29.62 -21.43
N PHE A 104 -6.37 29.68 -21.25
CA PHE A 104 -7.28 30.14 -22.29
C PHE A 104 -7.05 31.64 -22.53
N ASN A 105 -6.46 31.98 -23.67
CA ASN A 105 -6.29 33.36 -24.11
C ASN A 105 -7.37 33.66 -25.17
N PRO A 106 -8.46 34.38 -24.84
CA PRO A 106 -9.60 34.60 -25.73
C PRO A 106 -9.31 35.56 -26.90
N LYS A 107 -8.08 36.06 -27.03
CA LYS A 107 -7.63 36.81 -28.22
C LYS A 107 -7.13 35.81 -29.27
N PRO A 108 -7.81 35.67 -30.42
CA PRO A 108 -7.34 34.82 -31.50
C PRO A 108 -5.96 35.32 -31.97
N ASN A 109 -4.97 34.44 -32.03
CA ASN A 109 -3.71 34.73 -32.73
C ASN A 109 -3.90 34.36 -34.20
N LEU A 110 -3.95 35.35 -35.08
CA LEU A 110 -4.19 35.16 -36.52
C LEU A 110 -3.00 34.52 -37.24
N GLU A 111 -1.82 34.47 -36.61
CA GLU A 111 -0.59 33.94 -37.22
C GLU A 111 -0.45 32.41 -37.13
N GLU A 112 -1.28 31.72 -36.35
CA GLU A 112 -1.33 30.24 -36.35
C GLU A 112 -2.40 29.66 -37.29
N LEU A 113 -3.10 30.52 -38.06
CA LEU A 113 -4.17 30.14 -38.97
C LEU A 113 -3.78 30.19 -40.46
N LEU A 114 -2.48 30.30 -40.78
CA LEU A 114 -1.94 30.35 -42.14
C LEU A 114 -1.13 29.09 -42.48
#